data_AF-A0A2H0SNA4-F1
#
_entry.id   AF-A0A2H0SNA4-F1
#
_cell.length_a   1.000
_cell.length_b   1.000
_cell.length_c   1.000
_cell.angle_alpha   90.00
_cell.angle_beta   90.00
_cell.angle_gamma   90.00
#
_symmetry.space_group_name_H-M   'P 1'
#
loop_
_entity.id
_entity.type
_entity.pdbx_description
1 polymer ?
#
loop_
_entity_poly.entity_id
_entity_poly.type
_entity_poly.pdbx_seq_one_letter_code
_entity_poly.pdbx_strand_id
1 'polypeptide(L)'
;YCLYKLWKRKQWYLLPSAAILGMFTSMHPSHFPLWFMVVALLFIWRKKMQYSLKISLVSLFAFLAPSTPLFLFEYWRKWAMTKQLFAIFFGGEPHESQFLTRLPIMTNIIIDFFEGVLDIPVQPQLLGFFALGVSVTFAYILVRKKLITDGVFHFTTLSTLLITMILYYSAFPTQVPEYYLGAVRAMLFLYIPVLLVQLPKVYGRLGWLILIAVLSHSLVRNIGIVNNRWQNAEQMATLVHKERAVQYIVEQAAGREFGLSFMTPLGWNFGFHSLFRVAGHEPVGRGLIYTIVVPKDRVYQDEIDFVSGDIAVLLPSKE
;
A
#
# COMPACT_ATOMS: atom_id res chain seq x y z
N TYR A 1 4.64 6.21 -19.11
CA TYR A 1 5.20 6.65 -20.42
C TYR A 1 5.73 5.50 -21.28
N CYS A 2 6.67 4.67 -20.81
CA CYS A 2 7.24 3.58 -21.63
C CYS A 2 6.18 2.63 -22.20
N LEU A 3 5.20 2.23 -21.37
CA LEU A 3 4.04 1.42 -21.79
C LEU A 3 3.23 2.08 -22.92
N TYR A 4 3.11 3.42 -22.92
CA TYR A 4 2.41 4.15 -23.99
C TYR A 4 3.18 4.08 -25.32
N LYS A 5 4.51 4.27 -25.27
CA LYS A 5 5.36 4.14 -26.47
C LYS A 5 5.36 2.72 -27.02
N LEU A 6 5.38 1.72 -26.14
CA LEU A 6 5.18 0.31 -26.49
C LEU A 6 3.82 0.09 -27.19
N TRP A 7 2.73 0.61 -26.62
CA TRP A 7 1.40 0.54 -27.22
C TRP A 7 1.32 1.20 -28.61
N LYS A 8 2.07 2.29 -28.82
CA LYS A 8 2.29 2.93 -30.13
C LYS A 8 3.30 2.19 -31.03
N ARG A 9 3.57 0.91 -30.75
CA ARG A 9 4.45 0.01 -31.53
C ARG A 9 5.93 0.37 -31.53
N LYS A 10 6.40 1.23 -30.61
CA LYS A 10 7.84 1.49 -30.44
C LYS A 10 8.47 0.41 -29.56
N GLN A 11 8.84 -0.71 -30.18
CA GLN A 11 9.28 -1.93 -29.49
C GLN A 11 10.51 -1.76 -28.60
N TRP A 12 11.42 -0.84 -28.94
CA TRP A 12 12.59 -0.53 -28.13
C TRP A 12 12.24 -0.11 -26.69
N TYR A 13 11.03 0.42 -26.46
CA TYR A 13 10.58 0.78 -25.11
C TYR A 13 10.27 -0.42 -24.21
N LEU A 14 10.37 -1.66 -24.72
CA LEU A 14 10.33 -2.86 -23.88
C LEU A 14 11.53 -2.88 -22.93
N LEU A 15 12.68 -2.42 -23.41
CA LEU A 15 13.92 -2.36 -22.66
C LEU A 15 13.83 -1.47 -21.41
N PRO A 16 13.52 -0.15 -21.52
CA PRO A 16 13.36 0.70 -20.34
C PRO A 16 12.17 0.29 -19.47
N SER A 17 11.09 -0.27 -20.04
CA SER A 17 10.00 -0.83 -19.23
C SER A 17 10.48 -2.00 -18.34
N ALA A 18 11.27 -2.91 -18.91
CA ALA A 18 11.84 -4.04 -18.22
C ALA A 18 12.84 -3.61 -17.13
N ALA A 19 13.70 -2.63 -17.44
CA ALA A 19 14.62 -2.05 -16.46
C ALA A 19 13.90 -1.38 -15.28
N ILE A 20 12.84 -0.60 -15.56
CA ILE A 20 12.03 0.04 -14.52
C ILE A 20 11.36 -1.00 -13.62
N LEU A 21 10.79 -2.06 -14.20
CA LEU A 21 10.21 -3.15 -13.43
C LEU A 21 11.27 -3.84 -12.57
N GLY A 22 12.45 -4.11 -13.11
CA GLY A 22 13.54 -4.74 -12.38
C GLY A 22 14.04 -3.91 -11.19
N MET A 23 14.05 -2.58 -11.31
CA MET A 23 14.30 -1.67 -10.20
C MET A 23 13.19 -1.75 -9.15
N PHE A 24 11.92 -1.73 -9.55
CA PHE A 24 10.79 -1.83 -8.61
C PHE A 24 10.77 -3.14 -7.83
N THR A 25 11.20 -4.24 -8.43
CA THR A 25 11.36 -5.53 -7.74
C THR A 25 12.31 -5.41 -6.56
N SER A 26 13.44 -4.73 -6.74
CA SER A 26 14.47 -4.57 -5.71
C SER A 26 14.09 -3.57 -4.62
N MET A 27 13.06 -2.75 -4.83
CA MET A 27 12.64 -1.73 -3.86
C MET A 27 11.75 -2.32 -2.76
N HIS A 28 10.65 -2.99 -3.11
CA HIS A 28 9.68 -3.43 -2.10
C HIS A 28 8.64 -4.42 -2.64
N PRO A 29 8.19 -5.43 -1.84
CA PRO A 29 7.12 -6.36 -2.23
C PRO A 29 5.79 -5.71 -2.62
N SER A 30 5.50 -4.51 -2.09
CA SER A 30 4.30 -3.74 -2.46
C SER A 30 4.25 -3.32 -3.95
N HIS A 31 5.37 -3.41 -4.66
CA HIS A 31 5.45 -3.09 -6.08
C HIS A 31 5.30 -4.31 -6.99
N PHE A 32 5.26 -5.53 -6.44
CA PHE A 32 5.12 -6.76 -7.21
C PHE A 32 3.85 -6.83 -8.07
N PRO A 33 2.69 -6.27 -7.65
CA PRO A 33 1.52 -6.16 -8.53
C PRO A 33 1.81 -5.49 -9.89
N LEU A 34 2.78 -4.57 -9.96
CA LEU A 34 3.12 -3.88 -11.20
C LEU A 34 3.65 -4.84 -12.27
N TRP A 35 4.28 -5.95 -11.87
CA TRP A 35 4.73 -6.98 -12.79
C TRP A 35 3.56 -7.68 -13.48
N PHE A 36 2.63 -8.18 -12.67
CA PHE A 36 1.43 -8.86 -13.15
C PHE A 36 0.64 -7.92 -14.07
N MET A 37 0.56 -6.62 -13.73
CA MET A 37 -0.05 -5.62 -14.58
C MET A 37 0.68 -5.52 -15.92
N VAL A 38 2.01 -5.36 -15.94
CA VAL A 38 2.74 -5.22 -17.21
C VAL A 38 2.64 -6.49 -18.06
N VAL A 39 2.78 -7.68 -17.45
CA VAL A 39 2.61 -8.96 -18.15
C VAL A 39 1.21 -9.07 -18.75
N ALA A 40 0.16 -8.75 -18.00
CA ALA A 40 -1.22 -8.73 -18.48
C ALA A 40 -1.40 -7.74 -19.65
N LEU A 41 -0.82 -6.53 -19.56
CA LEU A 41 -0.88 -5.55 -20.64
C LEU A 41 -0.15 -6.02 -21.90
N LEU A 42 1.03 -6.61 -21.77
CA LEU A 42 1.78 -7.18 -22.89
C LEU A 42 0.99 -8.32 -23.56
N PHE A 43 0.27 -9.12 -22.77
CA PHE A 43 -0.62 -10.17 -23.27
C PHE A 43 -1.84 -9.58 -23.99
N ILE A 44 -2.55 -8.61 -23.41
CA ILE A 44 -3.70 -7.93 -24.03
C ILE A 44 -3.28 -7.26 -25.35
N TRP A 45 -2.10 -6.65 -25.38
CA TRP A 45 -1.57 -5.95 -26.56
C TRP A 45 -0.78 -6.85 -27.52
N ARG A 46 -0.69 -8.17 -27.28
CA ARG A 46 0.13 -9.10 -28.09
C ARG A 46 -0.15 -9.03 -29.58
N LYS A 47 -1.42 -8.90 -29.99
CA LYS A 47 -1.79 -8.81 -31.42
C LYS A 47 -1.32 -7.49 -32.07
N LYS A 48 -1.09 -6.45 -31.26
CA LYS A 48 -0.60 -5.14 -31.73
C LYS A 48 0.92 -5.05 -31.75
N MET A 49 1.62 -5.96 -31.06
CA MET A 49 3.07 -5.92 -30.88
C MET A 49 3.74 -7.15 -31.48
N GLN A 50 4.62 -6.95 -32.46
CA GLN A 50 5.45 -8.01 -33.04
C GLN A 50 6.83 -7.98 -32.41
N TYR A 51 6.99 -8.57 -31.22
CA TYR A 51 8.29 -8.51 -30.52
C TYR A 51 9.36 -9.31 -31.29
N SER A 52 10.53 -8.70 -31.51
CA SER A 52 11.69 -9.45 -31.97
C SER A 52 12.34 -10.19 -30.80
N LEU A 53 12.76 -11.44 -31.04
CA LEU A 53 13.46 -12.26 -30.04
C LEU A 53 14.66 -11.50 -29.43
N LYS A 54 15.40 -10.76 -30.27
CA LYS A 54 16.54 -9.93 -29.84
C LYS A 54 16.12 -8.90 -28.79
N ILE A 55 15.05 -8.12 -29.03
CA ILE A 55 14.59 -7.10 -28.07
C ILE A 55 14.09 -7.77 -26.78
N SER A 56 13.39 -8.89 -26.88
CA SER A 56 12.92 -9.65 -25.72
C SER A 56 14.06 -10.14 -24.84
N LEU A 57 15.13 -10.71 -25.43
CA LEU A 57 16.31 -11.17 -24.69
C LEU A 57 17.05 -10.00 -24.02
N VAL A 58 17.30 -8.90 -24.73
CA VAL A 58 17.97 -7.74 -24.14
C VAL A 58 17.10 -7.10 -23.04
N SER A 59 15.78 -7.11 -23.21
CA SER A 59 14.83 -6.63 -22.19
C SER A 59 14.84 -7.53 -20.95
N LEU A 60 14.99 -8.85 -21.11
CA LEU A 60 15.18 -9.77 -19.99
C LEU A 60 16.46 -9.45 -19.20
N PHE A 61 17.58 -9.21 -19.89
CA PHE A 61 18.82 -8.79 -19.21
C PHE A 61 18.67 -7.44 -18.50
N ALA A 62 18.00 -6.47 -19.13
CA ALA A 62 17.74 -5.17 -18.52
C ALA A 62 16.82 -5.25 -17.30
N PHE A 63 15.94 -6.24 -17.25
CA PHE A 63 15.15 -6.57 -16.07
C PHE A 63 16.02 -7.23 -14.98
N LEU A 64 16.80 -8.25 -15.35
CA LEU A 64 17.59 -9.05 -14.41
C LEU A 64 18.69 -8.23 -13.73
N ALA A 65 19.37 -7.34 -14.46
CA ALA A 65 20.49 -6.56 -13.93
C ALA A 65 20.11 -5.77 -12.64
N PRO A 66 19.07 -4.90 -12.63
CA PRO A 66 18.65 -4.21 -11.42
C PRO A 66 17.95 -5.11 -10.38
N SER A 67 17.43 -6.28 -10.77
CA SER A 67 16.86 -7.27 -9.84
C SER A 67 17.91 -8.22 -9.23
N THR A 68 19.15 -8.20 -9.71
CA THR A 68 20.22 -9.09 -9.25
C THR A 68 20.49 -8.99 -7.75
N PRO A 69 20.54 -7.79 -7.11
CA PRO A 69 20.73 -7.69 -5.67
C PRO A 69 19.67 -8.46 -4.87
N LEU A 70 18.40 -8.39 -5.31
CA LEU A 70 17.31 -9.12 -4.67
C LEU A 70 17.45 -10.63 -4.86
N PHE A 71 17.79 -11.10 -6.06
CA PHE A 71 18.01 -12.53 -6.31
C PHE A 71 19.18 -13.09 -5.51
N LEU A 72 20.27 -12.33 -5.36
CA LEU A 72 21.39 -12.71 -4.50
C LEU A 72 20.98 -12.76 -3.03
N PHE A 73 20.23 -11.76 -2.56
CA PHE A 73 19.68 -11.74 -1.20
C PHE A 73 18.74 -12.94 -0.94
N GLU A 74 17.84 -13.24 -1.86
CA GLU A 74 16.95 -14.41 -1.78
C GLU A 74 17.72 -15.72 -1.83
N TYR A 75 18.73 -15.84 -2.70
CA TYR A 75 19.61 -17.00 -2.76
C TYR A 75 20.26 -17.29 -1.40
N TRP A 76 20.78 -16.26 -0.72
CA TRP A 76 21.38 -16.39 0.61
C TRP A 76 20.35 -16.77 1.68
N ARG A 77 19.09 -16.33 1.51
CA ARG A 77 17.96 -16.74 2.34
C ARG A 77 17.32 -18.07 1.91
N LYS A 78 17.95 -18.85 1.03
CA LYS A 78 17.42 -20.12 0.51
C LYS A 78 16.03 -19.97 -0.12
N TRP A 79 15.82 -18.86 -0.83
CA TRP A 79 14.60 -18.51 -1.55
C TRP A 79 13.37 -18.37 -0.66
N ALA A 80 13.53 -17.85 0.56
CA ALA A 80 12.45 -17.77 1.54
C ALA A 80 11.24 -16.94 1.06
N MET A 81 11.43 -15.73 0.54
CA MET A 81 10.30 -14.91 0.06
C MET A 81 9.69 -15.49 -1.19
N THR A 82 10.50 -16.08 -2.06
CA THR A 82 10.04 -16.76 -3.28
C THR A 82 9.15 -17.95 -2.91
N LYS A 83 9.59 -18.79 -1.97
CA LYS A 83 8.80 -19.90 -1.43
C LYS A 83 7.49 -19.41 -0.81
N GLN A 84 7.55 -18.31 -0.05
CA GLN A 84 6.35 -17.68 0.52
C GLN A 84 5.40 -17.19 -0.58
N LEU A 85 5.92 -16.58 -1.65
CA LEU A 85 5.13 -16.15 -2.80
C LEU A 85 4.48 -17.33 -3.52
N PHE A 86 5.20 -18.42 -3.75
CA PHE A 86 4.62 -19.63 -4.34
C PHE A 86 3.60 -20.30 -3.42
N ALA A 87 3.83 -20.31 -2.10
CA ALA A 87 2.89 -20.83 -1.12
C ALA A 87 1.53 -20.09 -1.14
N ILE A 88 1.52 -18.79 -1.48
CA ILE A 88 0.28 -18.01 -1.68
C ILE A 88 -0.61 -18.62 -2.77
N PHE A 89 -0.02 -19.05 -3.88
CA PHE A 89 -0.76 -19.48 -5.06
C PHE A 89 -0.94 -21.00 -5.14
N PHE A 90 -0.03 -21.77 -4.54
CA PHE A 90 0.03 -23.23 -4.70
C PHE A 90 -0.11 -24.01 -3.39
N GLY A 91 -0.37 -23.33 -2.27
CA GLY A 91 -0.74 -23.96 -1.00
C GLY A 91 0.46 -24.53 -0.24
N GLY A 92 0.99 -23.76 0.71
CA GLY A 92 1.93 -24.23 1.72
C GLY A 92 1.37 -23.91 3.11
N GLU A 93 1.00 -24.95 3.85
CA GLU A 93 0.19 -24.94 5.10
C GLU A 93 -1.23 -24.35 4.97
N PRO A 94 -2.22 -24.91 5.70
CA PRO A 94 -3.60 -24.47 5.65
C PRO A 94 -3.75 -23.14 6.42
N HIS A 95 -3.21 -22.06 5.86
CA HIS A 95 -3.83 -20.76 6.10
C HIS A 95 -5.09 -20.76 5.27
N GLU A 96 -6.26 -20.82 5.92
CA GLU A 96 -7.55 -20.69 5.24
C GLU A 96 -7.48 -19.50 4.28
N SER A 97 -7.68 -19.76 2.99
CA SER A 97 -7.60 -18.72 1.97
C SER A 97 -8.65 -17.65 2.27
N GLN A 98 -8.20 -16.50 2.77
CA GLN A 98 -9.05 -15.34 3.02
C GLN A 98 -9.34 -14.55 1.74
N PHE A 99 -9.10 -15.13 0.56
CA PHE A 99 -9.25 -14.42 -0.71
C PHE A 99 -10.66 -13.84 -0.89
N LEU A 100 -11.69 -14.69 -0.72
CA LEU A 100 -13.08 -14.29 -0.92
C LEU A 100 -13.55 -13.28 0.13
N THR A 101 -13.08 -13.41 1.37
CA THR A 101 -13.44 -12.50 2.46
C THR A 101 -12.71 -11.16 2.35
N ARG A 102 -11.50 -11.13 1.78
CA ARG A 102 -10.71 -9.92 1.54
C ARG A 102 -11.05 -9.21 0.25
N LEU A 103 -11.60 -9.89 -0.75
CA LEU A 103 -12.01 -9.29 -2.02
C LEU A 103 -12.91 -8.04 -1.85
N PRO A 104 -13.99 -8.06 -1.04
CA PRO A 104 -14.78 -6.85 -0.81
C PRO A 104 -13.98 -5.76 -0.09
N ILE A 105 -13.14 -6.12 0.88
CA ILE A 105 -12.28 -5.16 1.61
C ILE A 105 -11.30 -4.46 0.65
N MET A 106 -10.67 -5.21 -0.26
CA MET A 106 -9.76 -4.64 -1.25
C MET A 106 -10.49 -3.83 -2.31
N THR A 107 -11.75 -4.17 -2.63
CA THR A 107 -12.57 -3.39 -3.56
C THR A 107 -12.94 -2.03 -2.95
N ASN A 108 -13.14 -1.96 -1.63
CA ASN A 108 -13.43 -0.71 -0.92
C ASN A 108 -12.31 0.33 -1.02
N ILE A 109 -11.07 -0.06 -1.37
CA ILE A 109 -9.97 0.91 -1.61
C ILE A 109 -10.35 1.95 -2.66
N ILE A 110 -11.13 1.56 -3.68
CA ILE A 110 -11.60 2.48 -4.72
C ILE A 110 -12.62 3.46 -4.14
N ILE A 111 -13.51 3.00 -3.27
CA ILE A 111 -14.54 3.79 -2.60
C ILE A 111 -13.88 4.77 -1.63
N ASP A 112 -13.00 4.28 -0.77
CA ASP A 112 -12.18 5.07 0.17
C ASP A 112 -11.38 6.16 -0.55
N PHE A 113 -10.91 5.90 -1.78
CA PHE A 113 -10.20 6.90 -2.55
C PHE A 113 -11.11 8.09 -2.88
N PHE A 114 -12.35 7.85 -3.33
CA PHE A 114 -13.29 8.93 -3.62
C PHE A 114 -13.73 9.67 -2.36
N GLU A 115 -14.01 8.95 -1.28
CA GLU A 115 -14.32 9.54 0.02
C GLU A 115 -13.15 10.40 0.53
N GLY A 116 -11.93 9.87 0.45
CA GLY A 116 -10.72 10.57 0.90
C GLY A 116 -10.34 11.79 0.07
N VAL A 117 -10.66 11.82 -1.23
CA VAL A 117 -10.49 13.01 -2.10
C VAL A 117 -11.53 14.08 -1.78
N LEU A 118 -12.74 13.68 -1.40
CA LEU A 118 -13.86 14.59 -1.10
C LEU A 118 -13.96 14.95 0.39
N ASP A 119 -13.04 14.44 1.22
CA ASP A 119 -13.04 14.54 2.69
C ASP A 119 -14.38 14.12 3.31
N ILE A 120 -15.06 13.16 2.68
CA ILE A 120 -16.32 12.61 3.15
C ILE A 120 -15.99 11.61 4.26
N PRO A 121 -16.59 11.73 5.46
CA PRO A 121 -16.41 10.74 6.52
C PRO A 121 -16.84 9.35 6.03
N VAL A 122 -16.17 8.31 6.54
CA VAL A 122 -16.25 6.89 6.07
C VAL A 122 -17.66 6.28 6.18
N GLN A 123 -18.68 7.02 6.63
CA GLN A 123 -20.06 6.58 6.62
C GLN A 123 -21.04 7.70 6.25
N PRO A 124 -22.03 7.41 5.39
CA PRO A 124 -22.29 6.13 4.70
C PRO A 124 -21.56 5.97 3.35
N GLN A 125 -21.05 4.77 3.08
CA GLN A 125 -20.33 4.35 1.85
C GLN A 125 -21.12 4.58 0.53
N LEU A 126 -22.41 4.88 0.62
CA LEU A 126 -23.29 5.20 -0.49
C LEU A 126 -22.75 6.34 -1.36
N LEU A 127 -22.17 7.38 -0.74
CA LEU A 127 -21.61 8.51 -1.48
C LEU A 127 -20.37 8.10 -2.28
N GLY A 128 -19.51 7.24 -1.73
CA GLY A 128 -18.37 6.69 -2.45
C GLY A 128 -18.80 5.80 -3.64
N PHE A 129 -19.83 4.96 -3.46
CA PHE A 129 -20.42 4.20 -4.57
C PHE A 129 -21.02 5.09 -5.66
N PHE A 130 -21.74 6.15 -5.27
CA PHE A 130 -22.29 7.13 -6.21
C PHE A 130 -21.17 7.86 -6.97
N ALA A 131 -20.14 8.33 -6.28
CA ALA A 131 -18.98 8.99 -6.89
C ALA A 131 -18.23 8.07 -7.86
N LEU A 132 -18.07 6.79 -7.50
CA LEU A 132 -17.52 5.77 -8.39
C LEU A 132 -18.39 5.58 -9.64
N GLY A 133 -19.71 5.44 -9.47
CA GLY A 133 -20.65 5.28 -10.58
C GLY A 133 -20.64 6.46 -11.55
N VAL A 134 -20.62 7.68 -11.02
CA VAL A 134 -20.46 8.91 -11.81
C VAL A 134 -19.13 8.91 -12.55
N SER A 135 -18.03 8.54 -11.87
CA SER A 135 -16.69 8.52 -12.47
C SER A 135 -16.56 7.49 -13.60
N VAL A 136 -17.13 6.28 -13.43
CA VAL A 136 -17.15 5.23 -14.46
C VAL A 136 -18.01 5.66 -15.65
N THR A 137 -19.18 6.25 -15.40
CA THR A 137 -20.08 6.75 -16.45
C THR A 137 -19.41 7.88 -17.24
N PHE A 138 -18.78 8.82 -16.53
CA PHE A 138 -18.03 9.92 -17.14
C PHE A 138 -16.87 9.39 -17.99
N ALA A 139 -16.04 8.50 -17.42
CA ALA A 139 -14.99 7.79 -18.14
C ALA A 139 -15.48 7.11 -19.43
N TYR A 140 -16.58 6.37 -19.35
CA TYR A 140 -17.19 5.70 -20.50
C TYR A 140 -17.61 6.71 -21.59
N ILE A 141 -18.26 7.81 -21.21
CA ILE A 141 -18.64 8.88 -22.14
C ILE A 141 -17.41 9.47 -22.81
N LEU A 142 -16.33 9.76 -22.05
CA LEU A 142 -15.09 10.33 -22.59
C LEU A 142 -14.44 9.42 -23.64
N VAL A 143 -14.44 8.10 -23.43
CA VAL A 143 -13.95 7.13 -24.42
C VAL A 143 -14.86 7.08 -25.64
N ARG A 144 -16.16 6.91 -25.42
CA ARG A 144 -17.14 6.74 -26.50
C ARG A 144 -17.18 7.95 -27.43
N LYS A 145 -17.07 9.15 -26.86
CA LYS A 145 -17.03 10.42 -27.60
C LYS A 145 -15.63 10.79 -28.09
N LYS A 146 -14.61 9.94 -27.85
CA LYS A 146 -13.20 10.17 -28.24
C LYS A 146 -12.66 11.53 -27.76
N LEU A 147 -13.10 11.97 -26.58
CA LEU A 147 -12.70 13.26 -26.01
C LEU A 147 -11.30 13.20 -25.38
N ILE A 148 -10.87 12.02 -24.93
CA ILE A 148 -9.50 11.77 -24.47
C ILE A 148 -8.69 11.17 -25.61
N THR A 149 -7.56 11.81 -25.93
CA THR A 149 -6.58 11.27 -26.87
C THR A 149 -6.06 9.94 -26.36
N ASP A 150 -6.11 8.89 -27.19
CA ASP A 150 -5.68 7.55 -26.78
C ASP A 150 -6.41 6.98 -25.54
N GLY A 151 -7.66 7.39 -25.31
CA GLY A 151 -8.45 6.96 -24.15
C GLY A 151 -8.43 5.44 -23.92
N VAL A 152 -8.55 4.63 -24.99
CA VAL A 152 -8.48 3.16 -24.89
C VAL A 152 -7.20 2.69 -24.17
N PHE A 153 -6.04 3.25 -24.51
CA PHE A 153 -4.79 2.91 -23.81
C PHE A 153 -4.89 3.24 -22.32
N HIS A 154 -5.40 4.43 -22.02
CA HIS A 154 -5.45 4.93 -20.66
C HIS A 154 -6.36 4.10 -19.77
N PHE A 155 -7.56 3.78 -20.25
CA PHE A 155 -8.52 2.96 -19.51
C PHE A 155 -8.07 1.51 -19.39
N THR A 156 -7.54 0.89 -20.45
CA THR A 156 -6.99 -0.46 -20.33
C THR A 156 -5.87 -0.52 -19.28
N THR A 157 -4.94 0.44 -19.30
CA THR A 157 -3.83 0.48 -18.33
C THR A 157 -4.33 0.65 -16.90
N LEU A 158 -5.26 1.58 -16.66
CA LEU A 158 -5.80 1.83 -15.32
C LEU A 158 -6.62 0.65 -14.80
N SER A 159 -7.49 0.07 -15.63
CA SER A 159 -8.30 -1.09 -15.24
C SER A 159 -7.42 -2.29 -14.93
N THR A 160 -6.40 -2.58 -15.76
CA THR A 160 -5.47 -3.68 -15.49
C THR A 160 -4.68 -3.44 -14.21
N LEU A 161 -4.23 -2.21 -13.93
CA LEU A 161 -3.56 -1.88 -12.67
C LEU A 161 -4.45 -2.17 -11.46
N LEU A 162 -5.68 -1.63 -11.46
CA LEU A 162 -6.61 -1.78 -10.34
C LEU A 162 -7.00 -3.24 -10.11
N ILE A 163 -7.38 -3.95 -11.16
CA ILE A 163 -7.75 -5.37 -11.07
C ILE A 163 -6.58 -6.19 -10.52
N THR A 164 -5.37 -5.95 -11.04
CA THR A 164 -4.18 -6.68 -10.58
C THR A 164 -3.87 -6.40 -9.11
N MET A 165 -3.95 -5.14 -8.68
CA MET A 165 -3.73 -4.75 -7.29
C MET A 165 -4.76 -5.40 -6.36
N ILE A 166 -6.05 -5.35 -6.71
CA ILE A 166 -7.12 -5.96 -5.93
C ILE A 166 -6.88 -7.47 -5.82
N LEU A 167 -6.70 -8.17 -6.94
CA LEU A 167 -6.49 -9.62 -6.93
C LEU A 167 -5.24 -10.03 -6.16
N TYR A 168 -4.12 -9.32 -6.34
CA TYR A 168 -2.88 -9.62 -5.63
C TYR A 168 -3.02 -9.44 -4.12
N TYR A 169 -3.59 -8.31 -3.68
CA TYR A 169 -3.72 -8.03 -2.25
C TYR A 169 -4.83 -8.84 -1.58
N SER A 170 -5.87 -9.23 -2.32
CA SER A 170 -6.85 -10.22 -1.84
C SER A 170 -6.21 -11.60 -1.65
N ALA A 171 -5.26 -11.98 -2.51
CA ALA A 171 -4.53 -13.24 -2.40
C ALA A 171 -3.37 -13.20 -1.39
N PHE A 172 -2.97 -12.03 -0.90
CA PHE A 172 -1.83 -11.91 0.02
C PHE A 172 -2.06 -12.78 1.27
N PRO A 173 -1.06 -13.48 1.82
CA PRO A 173 -1.29 -14.51 2.83
C PRO A 173 -1.50 -13.89 4.21
N THR A 174 -0.79 -12.81 4.50
CA THR A 174 -0.90 -12.05 5.75
C THR A 174 -1.81 -10.84 5.55
N GLN A 175 -2.18 -10.19 6.64
CA GLN A 175 -2.84 -8.89 6.55
C GLN A 175 -1.99 -7.91 5.74
N VAL A 176 -2.61 -7.24 4.78
CA VAL A 176 -1.93 -6.25 3.93
C VAL A 176 -1.72 -4.98 4.74
N PRO A 177 -0.48 -4.50 4.92
CA PRO A 177 -0.25 -3.24 5.61
C PRO A 177 -0.94 -2.08 4.90
N GLU A 178 -1.59 -1.18 5.64
CA GLU A 178 -2.38 -0.08 5.05
C GLU A 178 -1.57 0.80 4.09
N TYR A 179 -0.27 0.99 4.35
CA TYR A 179 0.57 1.80 3.48
C TYR A 179 0.77 1.19 2.08
N TYR A 180 0.55 -0.11 1.90
CA TYR A 180 0.54 -0.74 0.56
C TYR A 180 -0.64 -0.24 -0.26
N LEU A 181 -1.77 0.04 0.40
CA LEU A 181 -2.97 0.58 -0.22
C LEU A 181 -2.77 2.07 -0.59
N GLY A 182 -1.89 2.76 0.13
CA GLY A 182 -1.46 4.13 -0.18
C GLY A 182 -0.87 4.27 -1.58
N ALA A 183 -0.14 3.26 -2.08
CA ALA A 183 0.40 3.26 -3.44
C ALA A 183 -0.70 3.26 -4.52
N VAL A 184 -1.79 2.53 -4.29
CA VAL A 184 -2.96 2.50 -5.20
C VAL A 184 -3.66 3.86 -5.21
N ARG A 185 -3.87 4.44 -4.01
CA ARG A 185 -4.46 5.79 -3.87
C ARG A 185 -3.61 6.85 -4.56
N ALA A 186 -2.29 6.81 -4.38
CA ALA A 186 -1.36 7.73 -5.05
C ALA A 186 -1.41 7.60 -6.58
N MET A 187 -1.50 6.37 -7.11
CA MET A 187 -1.62 6.16 -8.55
C MET A 187 -2.95 6.69 -9.11
N LEU A 188 -4.07 6.44 -8.43
CA LEU A 188 -5.37 7.03 -8.80
C LEU A 188 -5.32 8.56 -8.77
N PHE A 189 -4.74 9.12 -7.70
CA PHE A 189 -4.59 10.56 -7.50
C PHE A 189 -3.76 11.21 -8.60
N LEU A 190 -2.71 10.55 -9.10
CA LEU A 190 -1.88 11.06 -10.19
C LEU A 190 -2.52 10.84 -11.57
N TYR A 191 -3.24 9.73 -11.76
CA TYR A 191 -3.71 9.32 -13.08
C TYR A 191 -5.00 10.03 -13.52
N ILE A 192 -5.94 10.27 -12.61
CA ILE A 192 -7.19 10.98 -12.91
C ILE A 192 -6.92 12.41 -13.46
N PRO A 193 -6.06 13.23 -12.82
CA PRO A 193 -5.55 14.48 -13.39
C PRO A 193 -5.07 14.41 -14.84
N VAL A 194 -4.27 13.40 -15.15
CA VAL A 194 -3.68 13.24 -16.48
C VAL A 194 -4.78 13.03 -17.53
N LEU A 195 -5.88 12.37 -17.17
CA LEU A 195 -7.04 12.21 -18.06
C LEU A 195 -7.83 13.52 -18.22
N LEU A 196 -8.01 14.28 -17.13
CA LEU A 196 -8.73 15.54 -17.15
C LEU A 196 -8.04 16.62 -18.00
N VAL A 197 -6.70 16.68 -17.96
CA VAL A 197 -5.91 17.63 -18.76
C VAL A 197 -5.94 17.29 -20.26
N GLN A 198 -6.17 16.04 -20.62
CA GLN A 198 -6.26 15.60 -22.02
C GLN A 198 -7.61 15.91 -22.69
N LEU A 199 -8.55 16.51 -21.96
CA LEU A 199 -9.83 16.93 -22.54
C LEU A 199 -9.62 18.01 -23.62
N PRO A 200 -10.51 18.09 -24.63
CA PRO A 200 -10.40 19.08 -25.71
C PRO A 200 -10.38 20.50 -25.15
N LYS A 201 -9.75 21.46 -25.83
CA LYS A 201 -9.50 22.84 -25.32
C LYS A 201 -10.71 23.52 -24.66
N VAL A 202 -11.93 23.27 -25.13
CA VAL A 202 -13.19 23.79 -24.56
C VAL A 202 -13.40 23.32 -23.11
N TYR A 203 -13.03 22.07 -22.81
CA TYR A 203 -13.13 21.45 -21.50
C TYR A 203 -11.78 21.37 -20.76
N GLY A 204 -10.66 21.54 -21.47
CA GLY A 204 -9.32 21.44 -20.90
C GLY A 204 -9.05 22.49 -19.82
N ARG A 205 -9.59 23.70 -19.96
CA ARG A 205 -9.51 24.73 -18.89
C ARG A 205 -10.23 24.28 -17.62
N LEU A 206 -11.42 23.68 -17.76
CA LEU A 206 -12.15 23.11 -16.63
C LEU A 206 -11.39 21.93 -16.01
N GLY A 207 -10.80 21.06 -16.83
CA GLY A 207 -9.93 19.97 -16.36
C GLY A 207 -8.74 20.46 -15.55
N TRP A 208 -8.07 21.53 -16.01
CA TRP A 208 -6.99 22.19 -15.27
C TRP A 208 -7.47 22.83 -13.97
N LEU A 209 -8.64 23.48 -13.95
CA LEU A 209 -9.21 24.07 -12.73
C LEU A 209 -9.56 22.98 -11.70
N ILE A 210 -10.19 21.89 -12.13
CA ILE A 210 -10.48 20.73 -11.27
C ILE A 210 -9.17 20.16 -10.71
N LEU A 211 -8.15 20.02 -11.56
CA LEU A 211 -6.84 19.53 -11.13
C LEU A 211 -6.22 20.44 -10.06
N ILE A 212 -6.16 21.74 -10.31
CA ILE A 212 -5.60 22.71 -9.36
C ILE A 212 -6.40 22.67 -8.06
N ALA A 213 -7.73 22.60 -8.11
CA ALA A 213 -8.58 22.52 -6.92
C ALA A 213 -8.28 21.26 -6.09
N VAL A 214 -8.22 20.08 -6.73
CA VAL A 214 -7.92 18.81 -6.05
C VAL A 214 -6.50 18.80 -5.46
N LEU A 215 -5.50 19.28 -6.22
CA LEU A 215 -4.12 19.37 -5.72
C LEU A 215 -3.99 20.36 -4.56
N SER A 216 -4.65 21.52 -4.67
CA SER A 216 -4.62 22.55 -3.62
C SER A 216 -5.32 22.06 -2.36
N HIS A 217 -6.50 21.45 -2.49
CA HIS A 217 -7.22 20.86 -1.37
C HIS A 217 -6.39 19.76 -0.69
N SER A 218 -5.83 18.83 -1.48
CA SER A 218 -4.98 17.76 -0.96
C SER A 218 -3.73 18.31 -0.27
N LEU A 219 -3.07 19.32 -0.84
CA LEU A 219 -1.90 19.97 -0.26
C LEU A 219 -2.24 20.64 1.08
N VAL A 220 -3.28 21.48 1.11
CA VAL A 220 -3.73 22.16 2.34
C VAL A 220 -4.11 21.15 3.41
N ARG A 221 -4.84 20.09 3.06
CA ARG A 221 -5.23 19.02 3.99
C ARG A 221 -4.01 18.30 4.55
N ASN A 222 -3.07 17.89 3.69
CA ASN A 222 -1.86 17.18 4.14
C ASN A 222 -0.96 18.08 5.00
N ILE A 223 -0.82 19.36 4.66
CA ILE A 223 -0.12 20.34 5.52
C ILE A 223 -0.83 20.47 6.86
N GLY A 224 -2.16 20.56 6.87
CA GLY A 224 -2.96 20.60 8.10
C GLY A 224 -2.76 19.36 8.96
N ILE A 225 -2.77 18.16 8.37
CA ILE A 225 -2.50 16.90 9.07
C ILE A 225 -1.08 16.90 9.63
N VAL A 226 -0.07 17.25 8.83
CA VAL A 226 1.33 17.30 9.28
C VAL A 226 1.49 18.30 10.41
N ASN A 227 0.93 19.50 10.28
CA ASN A 227 1.04 20.54 11.30
C ASN A 227 0.33 20.12 12.60
N ASN A 228 -0.86 19.52 12.50
CA ASN A 228 -1.57 18.98 13.67
C ASN A 228 -0.74 17.89 14.36
N ARG A 229 -0.21 16.92 13.60
CA ARG A 229 0.66 15.86 14.13
C ARG A 229 1.96 16.38 14.73
N TRP A 230 2.52 17.44 14.15
CA TRP A 230 3.73 18.09 14.64
C TRP A 230 3.47 18.81 15.97
N GLN A 231 2.38 19.57 16.04
CA GLN A 231 1.97 20.30 17.24
C GLN A 231 1.53 19.37 18.37
N ASN A 232 0.93 18.21 18.04
CA ASN A 232 0.45 17.23 19.00
C ASN A 232 1.37 15.99 19.11
N ALA A 233 2.64 16.10 18.69
CA ALA A 233 3.56 14.96 18.63
C ALA A 233 3.69 14.23 19.99
N GLU A 234 3.66 14.99 21.08
CA GLU A 234 3.73 14.47 22.45
C GLU A 234 2.50 13.68 22.89
N GLN A 235 1.38 13.79 22.16
CA GLN A 235 0.13 13.09 22.44
C GLN A 235 -0.08 11.87 21.53
N MET A 236 0.82 11.61 20.57
CA MET A 236 0.69 10.52 19.60
C MET A 236 1.52 9.28 19.99
N ALA A 237 1.20 8.12 19.41
CA ALA A 237 2.03 6.90 19.53
C ALA A 237 3.26 6.93 18.61
N THR A 238 4.23 7.81 18.90
CA THR A 238 5.49 7.91 18.12
C THR A 238 6.51 6.84 18.52
N LEU A 239 7.58 6.68 17.72
CA LEU A 239 8.68 5.75 18.03
C LEU A 239 9.32 6.05 19.39
N VAL A 240 9.50 7.33 19.73
CA VAL A 240 10.05 7.76 21.02
C VAL A 240 9.16 7.33 22.18
N HIS A 241 7.83 7.44 22.03
CA HIS A 241 6.90 6.99 23.05
C HIS A 241 6.88 5.46 23.18
N LYS A 242 7.01 4.73 22.07
CA LYS A 242 7.17 3.26 22.08
C LYS A 242 8.44 2.85 22.82
N GLU A 243 9.54 3.54 22.56
CA GLU A 243 10.82 3.29 23.23
C GLU A 243 10.74 3.53 24.74
N ARG A 244 10.08 4.63 25.17
CA ARG A 244 9.85 4.90 26.60
C ARG A 244 8.98 3.82 27.27
N ALA A 245 7.94 3.35 26.60
CA ALA A 245 7.11 2.25 27.12
C ALA A 245 7.90 0.93 27.24
N VAL A 246 8.79 0.65 26.27
CA VAL A 246 9.69 -0.51 26.32
C VAL A 246 10.67 -0.39 27.48
N GLN A 247 11.31 0.77 27.66
CA GLN A 247 12.22 1.02 28.77
C GLN A 247 11.53 0.84 30.12
N TYR A 248 10.33 1.39 30.28
CA TYR A 248 9.53 1.21 31.50
C TYR A 248 9.26 -0.29 31.79
N ILE A 249 8.83 -1.07 30.80
CA ILE A 249 8.58 -2.51 30.99
C ILE A 249 9.88 -3.25 31.34
N VAL A 250 10.99 -2.94 30.67
CA VAL A 250 12.30 -3.56 30.94
C VAL A 250 12.76 -3.28 32.37
N GLU A 251 12.62 -2.03 32.84
CA GLU A 251 12.94 -1.64 34.21
C GLU A 251 12.07 -2.39 35.22
N GLN A 252 10.75 -2.48 34.97
CA GLN A 252 9.81 -3.20 35.85
C GLN A 252 10.04 -4.71 35.86
N ALA A 253 10.44 -5.30 34.72
CA ALA A 253 10.74 -6.72 34.63
C ALA A 253 12.03 -7.07 35.39
N ALA A 254 12.95 -6.12 35.59
CA ALA A 254 14.18 -6.27 36.37
C ALA A 254 14.98 -7.54 36.00
N GLY A 255 15.05 -7.83 34.69
CA GLY A 255 15.76 -9.00 34.14
C GLY A 255 15.03 -10.34 34.25
N ARG A 256 13.78 -10.36 34.75
CA ARG A 256 12.93 -11.56 34.77
C ARG A 256 12.34 -11.84 33.39
N GLU A 257 11.95 -13.10 33.15
CA GLU A 257 11.18 -13.45 31.96
C GLU A 257 9.79 -12.80 32.01
N PHE A 258 9.37 -12.23 30.89
CA PHE A 258 8.08 -11.55 30.75
C PHE A 258 7.48 -11.75 29.37
N GLY A 259 6.15 -11.75 29.33
CA GLY A 259 5.34 -11.77 28.13
C GLY A 259 4.76 -10.40 27.79
N LEU A 260 4.25 -10.27 26.57
CA LEU A 260 3.54 -9.07 26.12
C LEU A 260 2.14 -9.43 25.64
N SER A 261 1.18 -8.59 26.00
CA SER A 261 -0.16 -8.54 25.44
C SER A 261 -0.39 -7.18 24.78
N PHE A 262 -1.24 -7.11 23.76
CA PHE A 262 -1.52 -5.88 23.01
C PHE A 262 -3.02 -5.61 22.92
N MET A 263 -3.43 -4.44 23.38
CA MET A 263 -4.77 -3.88 23.12
C MET A 263 -4.65 -2.73 22.12
N THR A 264 -4.42 -3.06 20.85
CA THR A 264 -4.20 -2.06 19.79
C THR A 264 -5.05 -2.32 18.55
N PRO A 265 -5.38 -1.28 17.74
CA PRO A 265 -5.76 -1.49 16.36
C PRO A 265 -4.72 -2.32 15.61
N LEU A 266 -5.15 -2.94 14.51
CA LEU A 266 -4.29 -3.76 13.68
C LEU A 266 -3.10 -2.95 13.17
N GLY A 267 -1.88 -3.50 13.31
CA GLY A 267 -0.63 -2.88 12.84
C GLY A 267 0.01 -1.86 13.80
N TRP A 268 -0.68 -1.43 14.86
CA TRP A 268 -0.14 -0.45 15.81
C TRP A 268 0.86 -1.04 16.81
N ASN A 269 0.78 -2.36 17.03
CA ASN A 269 1.77 -3.16 17.76
C ASN A 269 3.12 -3.31 17.01
N PHE A 270 3.21 -2.88 15.75
CA PHE A 270 4.45 -2.95 14.98
C PHE A 270 5.57 -2.14 15.65
N GLY A 271 6.78 -2.71 15.64
CA GLY A 271 8.00 -2.08 16.16
C GLY A 271 8.33 -2.41 17.62
N PHE A 272 7.37 -2.80 18.46
CA PHE A 272 7.66 -3.11 19.88
C PHE A 272 8.63 -4.29 20.03
N HIS A 273 8.42 -5.40 19.34
CA HIS A 273 9.35 -6.54 19.38
C HIS A 273 10.77 -6.15 18.95
N SER A 274 10.91 -5.31 17.92
CA SER A 274 12.22 -4.82 17.48
C SER A 274 12.89 -3.95 18.54
N LEU A 275 12.12 -3.08 19.21
CA LEU A 275 12.61 -2.21 20.27
C LEU A 275 13.05 -3.02 21.50
N PHE A 276 12.29 -4.03 21.92
CA PHE A 276 12.71 -4.94 22.99
C PHE A 276 14.02 -5.65 22.63
N ARG A 277 14.15 -6.15 21.39
CA ARG A 277 15.40 -6.79 20.91
C ARG A 277 16.58 -5.82 20.92
N VAL A 278 16.38 -4.56 20.51
CA VAL A 278 17.42 -3.52 20.58
C VAL A 278 17.82 -3.22 22.02
N ALA A 279 16.86 -3.25 22.95
CA ALA A 279 17.12 -3.15 24.38
C ALA A 279 17.74 -4.42 24.99
N GLY A 280 17.98 -5.48 24.20
CA GLY A 280 18.61 -6.72 24.66
C GLY A 280 17.66 -7.72 25.32
N HIS A 281 16.34 -7.54 25.20
CA HIS A 281 15.33 -8.41 25.79
C HIS A 281 14.48 -9.08 24.71
N GLU A 282 14.20 -10.37 24.86
CA GLU A 282 13.22 -11.07 24.02
C GLU A 282 12.03 -11.51 24.89
N PRO A 283 10.84 -10.92 24.70
CA PRO A 283 9.65 -11.30 25.44
C PRO A 283 9.29 -12.77 25.13
N VAL A 284 9.43 -13.62 26.12
CA VAL A 284 9.01 -15.02 26.10
C VAL A 284 7.60 -15.02 26.67
N GLY A 285 6.59 -15.50 25.94
CA GLY A 285 5.16 -15.43 26.33
C GLY A 285 4.77 -16.23 27.59
N ARG A 286 5.52 -16.09 28.67
CA ARG A 286 5.48 -16.74 29.97
C ARG A 286 5.98 -15.73 31.02
N GLY A 287 5.72 -16.00 32.30
CA GLY A 287 6.05 -15.07 33.38
C GLY A 287 5.06 -13.91 33.48
N LEU A 288 5.55 -12.75 33.91
CA LEU A 288 4.74 -11.55 34.07
C LEU A 288 4.30 -11.02 32.69
N ILE A 289 3.00 -10.90 32.44
CA ILE A 289 2.47 -10.42 31.15
C ILE A 289 2.14 -8.93 31.26
N TYR A 290 2.89 -8.10 30.54
CA TYR A 290 2.66 -6.66 30.44
C TYR A 290 1.72 -6.38 29.27
N THR A 291 0.72 -5.52 29.47
CA THR A 291 -0.22 -5.16 28.41
C THR A 291 0.06 -3.77 27.86
N ILE A 292 0.32 -3.67 26.57
CA ILE A 292 0.53 -2.41 25.85
C ILE A 292 -0.77 -2.02 25.16
N VAL A 293 -1.25 -0.82 25.44
CA VAL A 293 -2.54 -0.28 24.96
C VAL A 293 -2.30 0.95 24.10
N VAL A 294 -2.90 0.96 22.90
CA VAL A 294 -2.86 2.10 21.98
C VAL A 294 -4.15 2.12 21.15
N PRO A 295 -4.91 3.21 21.05
CA PRO A 295 -4.81 4.43 21.84
C PRO A 295 -5.08 4.16 23.33
N LYS A 296 -4.51 5.00 24.20
CA LYS A 296 -4.59 4.83 25.67
C LYS A 296 -6.00 4.99 26.23
N ASP A 297 -6.88 5.66 25.50
CA ASP A 297 -8.27 5.94 25.86
C ASP A 297 -9.17 4.69 25.83
N ARG A 298 -8.65 3.55 25.39
CA ARG A 298 -9.34 2.25 25.43
C ARG A 298 -9.46 1.64 26.82
N VAL A 299 -8.77 2.21 27.80
CA VAL A 299 -8.69 1.69 29.17
C VAL A 299 -8.90 2.86 30.14
N TYR A 300 -9.53 2.57 31.28
CA TYR A 300 -9.77 3.57 32.32
C TYR A 300 -8.47 4.04 32.96
N GLN A 301 -8.41 5.32 33.38
CA GLN A 301 -7.18 5.94 33.88
C GLN A 301 -6.61 5.28 35.14
N ASP A 302 -7.47 4.70 35.97
CA ASP A 302 -7.13 4.01 37.22
C ASP A 302 -6.45 2.65 37.00
N GLU A 303 -6.53 2.08 35.81
CA GLU A 303 -5.85 0.83 35.45
C GLU A 303 -4.44 1.05 34.89
N ILE A 304 -4.06 2.30 34.56
CA ILE A 304 -2.84 2.60 33.80
C ILE A 304 -1.64 2.85 34.74
N ASP A 305 -0.60 2.03 34.61
CA ASP A 305 0.64 2.18 35.39
C ASP A 305 1.67 3.13 34.75
N PHE A 306 1.64 3.25 33.41
CA PHE A 306 2.54 4.15 32.68
C PHE A 306 1.89 4.70 31.41
N VAL A 307 2.18 5.96 31.11
CA VAL A 307 1.71 6.65 29.90
C VAL A 307 2.88 7.34 29.19
N SER A 308 2.95 7.16 27.87
CA SER A 308 3.76 8.02 27.00
C SER A 308 3.01 8.30 25.70
N GLY A 309 2.68 9.57 25.47
CA GLY A 309 1.83 9.97 24.34
C GLY A 309 0.48 9.27 24.38
N ASP A 310 0.20 8.50 23.32
CA ASP A 310 -1.03 7.71 23.17
C ASP A 310 -0.86 6.23 23.58
N ILE A 311 0.26 5.90 24.23
CA ILE A 311 0.57 4.55 24.66
C ILE A 311 0.38 4.46 26.17
N ALA A 312 -0.38 3.47 26.61
CA ALA A 312 -0.47 3.07 28.02
C ALA A 312 0.12 1.68 28.22
N VAL A 313 0.69 1.44 29.40
CA VAL A 313 1.17 0.13 29.84
C VAL A 313 0.44 -0.24 31.12
N LEU A 314 -0.10 -1.46 31.15
CA LEU A 314 -0.70 -2.08 32.32
C LEU A 314 0.25 -3.16 32.84
N LEU A 315 0.54 -3.13 34.13
CA LEU A 315 1.30 -4.16 34.82
C LEU A 315 0.47 -5.45 34.94
N PRO A 316 1.13 -6.62 34.99
CA PRO A 316 0.46 -7.87 35.29
C PRO A 316 -0.28 -7.78 36.63
N SER A 317 -1.52 -8.27 36.68
CA SER A 317 -2.30 -8.33 37.91
C SER A 317 -1.52 -9.02 39.02
N LYS A 318 -1.41 -8.37 40.19
CA LYS A 318 -0.86 -8.99 41.39
C LYS A 318 -1.85 -10.07 41.86
N GLU A 319 -1.60 -11.33 41.49
CA GLU A 319 -2.20 -12.47 42.19
C GLU A 319 -1.58 -12.65 43.58
#